data_AF-A0A2N3CLV6-F1
#
_entry.id   AF-A0A2N3CLV6-F1
#
_cell.length_a   1.000
_cell.length_b   1.000
_cell.length_c   1.000
_cell.angle_alpha   90.00
_cell.angle_beta   90.00
_cell.angle_gamma   90.00
#
_symmetry.space_group_name_H-M   'P 1'
#
loop_
_entity.id
_entity.type
_entity.pdbx_description
1 polymer ?
#
loop_
_entity_poly.entity_id
_entity_poly.type
_entity_poly.pdbx_seq_one_letter_code
_entity_poly.pdbx_strand_id
1 'polypeptide(L)'
;MHGLVNRSIQCFIRDVYGAEVWRQVCADAGIGHADFEAMLHYDDADTLAVLRAAAARLGREVEALLEDMGHYLVTRPERDA
;
A
#
# COMPACT_ATOMS: atom_id res chain seq x y z
N MET A 1 2.11 6.82 11.20
CA MET A 1 0.69 6.51 10.95
C MET A 1 0.29 5.19 11.62
N HIS A 2 -0.99 4.93 11.91
CA HIS A 2 -1.44 3.61 12.40
C HIS A 2 -1.31 2.56 11.28
N GLY A 3 -0.78 1.36 11.58
CA GLY A 3 -0.45 0.32 10.60
C GLY A 3 -1.60 -0.12 9.68
N LEU A 4 -2.84 0.20 10.05
CA LEU A 4 -4.03 0.04 9.23
C LEU A 4 -3.89 0.65 7.83
N VAL A 5 -3.37 1.87 7.70
CA VAL A 5 -3.27 2.54 6.39
C VAL A 5 -2.26 1.84 5.49
N ASN A 6 -1.09 1.49 6.04
CA ASN A 6 -0.08 0.75 5.27
C ASN A 6 -0.57 -0.65 4.89
N ARG A 7 -1.34 -1.30 5.77
CA ARG A 7 -2.00 -2.57 5.46
C ARG A 7 -3.03 -2.42 4.33
N SER A 8 -3.83 -1.35 4.34
CA SER A 8 -4.78 -1.05 3.26
C SER A 8 -4.06 -0.87 1.92
N ILE A 9 -2.95 -0.12 1.89
CA ILE A 9 -2.13 0.07 0.68
C ILE A 9 -1.57 -1.27 0.20
N GLN A 10 -1.01 -2.07 1.12
CA GLN A 10 -0.51 -3.40 0.80
C GLN A 10 -1.59 -4.28 0.18
N CYS A 11 -2.75 -4.39 0.82
CA CYS A 11 -3.85 -5.23 0.34
C CYS A 11 -4.36 -4.77 -1.02
N PHE A 12 -4.55 -3.46 -1.21
CA PHE A 12 -4.94 -2.89 -2.49
C PHE A 12 -3.94 -3.27 -3.60
N ILE A 13 -2.64 -3.03 -3.38
CA ILE A 13 -1.63 -3.31 -4.41
C ILE A 13 -1.55 -4.80 -4.72
N ARG A 14 -1.53 -5.65 -3.70
CA ARG A 14 -1.46 -7.11 -3.88
C ARG A 14 -2.67 -7.65 -4.63
N ASP A 15 -3.86 -7.13 -4.35
CA ASP A 15 -5.09 -7.69 -4.88
C ASP A 15 -5.44 -7.16 -6.27
N VAL A 16 -5.04 -5.93 -6.59
CA VAL A 16 -5.29 -5.30 -7.90
C VAL A 16 -4.13 -5.54 -8.88
N TYR A 17 -2.89 -5.44 -8.41
CA TYR A 17 -1.69 -5.49 -9.26
C TYR A 17 -0.82 -6.74 -9.01
N GLY A 18 -1.11 -7.52 -7.97
CA GLY A 18 -0.41 -8.77 -7.67
C GLY A 18 0.71 -8.63 -6.64
N ALA A 19 1.07 -9.77 -6.04
CA ALA A 19 2.08 -9.83 -4.98
C ALA A 19 3.51 -9.50 -5.46
N GLU A 20 3.84 -9.74 -6.74
CA GLU A 20 5.16 -9.37 -7.29
C GLU A 20 5.32 -7.85 -7.38
N VAL A 21 4.29 -7.13 -7.82
CA VAL A 21 4.30 -5.67 -7.86
C VAL A 21 4.49 -5.11 -6.45
N TRP A 22 3.78 -5.67 -5.46
CA TRP A 22 3.95 -5.28 -4.06
C TRP A 22 5.39 -5.46 -3.55
N ARG A 23 6.02 -6.61 -3.79
CA ARG A 23 7.43 -6.85 -3.39
C ARG A 23 8.37 -5.81 -3.97
N GLN A 24 8.16 -5.48 -5.24
CA GLN A 24 8.99 -4.52 -5.93
C GLN A 24 8.78 -3.10 -5.40
N VAL A 25 7.54 -2.73 -5.07
CA VAL A 25 7.23 -1.46 -4.39
C VAL A 25 7.94 -1.37 -3.04
N CYS A 26 7.94 -2.43 -2.22
CA CYS A 26 8.68 -2.44 -0.96
C CYS A 26 10.19 -2.23 -1.17
N ALA A 27 10.76 -2.89 -2.18
CA ALA A 27 12.17 -2.74 -2.53
C ALA A 27 12.50 -1.30 -2.99
N ASP A 28 11.67 -0.73 -3.88
CA ASP A 28 11.81 0.64 -4.40
C ASP A 28 11.64 1.69 -3.28
N ALA A 29 10.78 1.42 -2.29
CA ALA A 29 10.55 2.26 -1.12
C ALA A 29 11.64 2.12 -0.04
N GLY A 30 12.60 1.20 -0.18
CA GLY A 30 13.64 0.95 0.81
C GLY A 30 13.14 0.26 2.09
N ILE A 31 11.99 -0.41 2.04
CA ILE A 31 11.38 -1.05 3.19
C ILE A 31 11.87 -2.49 3.30
N GLY A 32 12.58 -2.77 4.39
CA GLY A 32 13.20 -4.09 4.65
C GLY A 32 12.22 -5.21 4.99
N HIS A 33 10.93 -4.91 5.11
CA HIS A 33 9.86 -5.89 5.38
C HIS A 33 8.76 -5.79 4.32
N ALA A 34 8.26 -6.95 3.89
CA ALA A 34 7.24 -7.04 2.84
C ALA A 34 5.80 -7.09 3.37
N ASP A 35 5.60 -7.06 4.69
CA ASP A 35 4.27 -7.10 5.30
C ASP A 35 4.16 -5.97 6.33
N PHE A 36 3.02 -5.28 6.30
CA PHE A 36 2.63 -4.34 7.35
C PHE A 36 1.64 -5.01 8.29
N GLU A 37 1.93 -4.96 9.58
CA GLU A 37 1.00 -5.41 10.63
C GLU A 37 0.10 -4.25 11.07
N ALA A 38 -1.22 -4.48 11.07
CA ALA A 38 -2.21 -3.43 11.33
C ALA A 38 -2.09 -2.78 12.73
N MET A 39 -1.62 -3.53 13.73
CA MET A 39 -1.51 -3.07 15.13
C MET A 39 -0.18 -2.39 15.47
N LEU A 40 0.75 -2.24 14.52
CA LEU A 40 2.03 -1.57 14.73
C LEU A 40 1.98 -0.12 14.23
N HIS A 41 2.78 0.75 14.85
CA HIS A 41 2.99 2.12 14.39
C HIS A 41 4.20 2.15 13.45
N TYR A 42 4.03 2.80 12.29
CA TYR A 42 5.09 3.04 11.32
C TYR A 42 5.31 4.55 11.16
N ASP A 43 6.49 4.95 10.70
CA ASP A 43 6.76 6.35 10.38
C ASP A 43 5.85 6.79 9.22
N ASP A 44 5.37 8.04 9.26
CA ASP A 44 4.63 8.63 8.14
C ASP A 44 5.50 8.68 6.87
N ALA A 45 6.82 8.78 7.06
CA ALA A 45 7.80 8.70 5.97
C ALA A 45 7.71 7.38 5.19
N ASP A 46 7.45 6.26 5.87
CA ASP A 46 7.34 4.95 5.22
C ASP A 46 6.09 4.87 4.34
N THR A 47 4.95 5.36 4.83
CA THR A 47 3.71 5.41 4.06
C THR A 47 3.89 6.24 2.78
N LEU A 48 4.52 7.41 2.91
CA LEU A 48 4.81 8.29 1.79
C LEU A 48 5.80 7.66 0.80
N ALA A 49 6.81 6.94 1.28
CA ALA A 49 7.76 6.23 0.44
C ALA A 49 7.08 5.11 -0.38
N VAL A 50 6.23 4.30 0.26
CA VAL A 50 5.45 3.25 -0.43
C VAL A 50 4.54 3.85 -1.50
N LEU A 51 3.81 4.91 -1.19
CA LEU A 51 2.89 5.54 -2.14
C LEU A 51 3.62 6.10 -3.36
N ARG A 52 4.75 6.78 -3.14
CA ARG A 52 5.58 7.31 -4.23
C ARG A 52 6.19 6.22 -5.08
N ALA A 53 6.70 5.16 -4.45
CA ALA A 53 7.25 4.00 -5.15
C ALA A 53 6.16 3.28 -5.99
N ALA A 54 4.97 3.08 -5.42
CA ALA A 54 3.83 2.49 -6.12
C ALA A 54 3.40 3.34 -7.32
N ALA A 55 3.23 4.65 -7.13
CA ALA A 55 2.86 5.58 -8.18
C ALA A 55 3.89 5.59 -9.33
N ALA A 56 5.18 5.70 -8.99
CA ALA A 56 6.26 5.66 -9.98
C ALA A 56 6.28 4.35 -10.77
N ARG A 57 6.13 3.22 -10.08
CA ARG A 57 6.17 1.88 -10.69
C ARG A 57 4.98 1.60 -11.59
N LEU A 58 3.79 2.06 -11.18
CA LEU A 58 2.56 1.87 -11.94
C LEU A 58 2.39 2.92 -13.04
N GLY A 59 3.26 3.94 -13.08
CA GLY A 59 3.15 5.05 -14.03
C GLY A 59 1.91 5.90 -13.80
N ARG A 60 1.51 6.10 -12.53
CA ARG A 60 0.29 6.81 -12.13
C ARG A 60 0.60 7.94 -11.16
N GLU A 61 -0.31 8.88 -11.05
CA GLU A 61 -0.28 9.90 -10.00
C GLU A 61 -0.68 9.28 -8.64
N VAL A 62 -0.14 9.82 -7.55
CA VAL A 62 -0.43 9.33 -6.20
C VAL A 62 -1.90 9.53 -5.85
N GLU A 63 -2.47 10.65 -6.28
CA GLU A 63 -3.86 11.03 -6.09
C GLU A 63 -4.81 10.01 -6.72
N ALA A 64 -4.55 9.61 -7.98
CA ALA A 64 -5.32 8.59 -8.66
C ALA A 64 -5.20 7.22 -7.98
N LEU A 65 -4.01 6.89 -7.47
CA LEU A 65 -3.79 5.65 -6.71
C LEU A 65 -4.60 5.64 -5.40
N LEU A 66 -4.64 6.77 -4.70
CA LEU A 66 -5.40 6.95 -3.46
C LEU A 66 -6.91 6.93 -3.69
N GLU A 67 -7.38 7.51 -4.79
CA GLU A 67 -8.79 7.45 -5.19
C GLU A 67 -9.23 6.00 -5.44
N ASP A 68 -8.45 5.25 -6.23
CA ASP A 68 -8.73 3.84 -6.52
C ASP A 68 -8.64 2.98 -5.25
N MET A 69 -7.68 3.26 -4.37
CA MET A 69 -7.60 2.61 -3.06
C MET A 69 -8.85 2.91 -2.21
N GLY A 70 -9.34 4.14 -2.21
CA GLY A 70 -10.58 4.51 -1.53
C GLY A 70 -11.79 3.74 -2.08
N HIS A 71 -11.91 3.66 -3.41
CA HIS A 71 -12.93 2.84 -4.06
C HIS A 71 -12.83 1.36 -3.68
N TYR A 72 -11.61 0.81 -3.69
CA TYR A 72 -11.32 -0.55 -3.28
C TYR A 72 -11.79 -0.84 -1.85
N LEU A 73 -11.49 0.06 -0.90
CA LEU A 73 -11.84 -0.11 0.52
C LEU A 73 -13.35 -0.13 0.76
N VAL A 74 -14.13 0.61 -0.03
CA VAL A 74 -15.59 0.65 0.11
C VAL A 74 -16.27 -0.51 -0.62
N THR A 75 -15.72 -0.93 -1.77
CA THR A 75 -16.31 -1.99 -2.60
C THR A 75 -15.94 -3.40 -2.18
N ARG A 76 -14.88 -3.56 -1.39
CA ARG A 76 -14.55 -4.82 -0.72
C ARG A 76 -14.80 -4.72 0.78
N PRO A 77 -16.03 -5.01 1.23
CA PRO A 77 -16.27 -5.19 2.64
C PRO A 77 -15.48 -6.42 3.10
N GLU A 78 -14.45 -6.16 3.91
CA GLU A 78 -13.84 -7.10 4.86
C GLU A 78 -13.01 -8.27 4.28
N ARG A 79 -11.69 -8.17 4.46
CA ARG A 79 -10.81 -9.33 4.70
C ARG A 79 -9.76 -8.96 5.74
N ASP A 80 -10.16 -9.08 7.00
CA ASP A 80 -9.48 -9.92 8.00
C ASP A 80 -10.21 -9.78 9.35
N ALA A 81 -10.72 -10.92 9.83
CA ALA A 81 -10.97 -11.23 11.24
C ALA A 81 -9.70 -11.82 11.85
#